data_AF-A0A7K3XDL6-F1
#
_entry.id   AF-A0A7K3XDL6-F1
#
_cell.length_a   1.000
_cell.length_b   1.000
_cell.length_c   1.000
_cell.angle_alpha   90.00
_cell.angle_beta   90.00
_cell.angle_gamma   90.00
#
_symmetry.space_group_name_H-M   'P 1'
#
loop_
_entity.id
_entity.type
_entity.pdbx_description
1 polymer ?
#
loop_
_entity_poly.entity_id
_entity_poly.type
_entity_poly.pdbx_seq_one_letter_code
_entity_poly.pdbx_strand_id
1 'polypeptide(L)'
;MKTLNRVLLFFIFLTVALASNSQNNSKQTTLCNPVNLSYRFCLDEPSRREAADPTMVTFRGEYYLFASKSGGYFHSTDLINWDLISTKDLPLEDYAPTAVVMKDTLYFMASASPTVKIFKTADPKSGKWKVANASFPIGMIDPDLFVDNGRLYFYYGCSNVNPIYGVELDAKTLNPIGKSLALFNSDKKNYGWERSGDYNEVGNSPWIEGSWMTKHDGKYYLQYAGPGTEFKSYGDGVYVSENPLGPFKLATHNPVSYKPEGFAAAAGHSSTFLDKYGNYWHISTMTISQKHMFERRLGIFPTFFDREGVMYVYTGFGDFPFEVPTKKISDPEELFPKWMLLSYNKSLEVSSEQPNHPKSYAANEDIRTFWSARTGDKGEWIRMDLEKECTVNAIQINFAENETKIVGRQPDIYYQYLLEYSADGKTWKTLADKTQNKTDVPHDYIELTKSVIARYIKLTNYRMPGGTFAITGLRIFGNGGGKAPSAVENLNMMRNTDDRCIIKLNWNKTPGAVGYNIRFGTSKEKLYHNYQVLDAELLTIRSLNALHKYYFTIDAFNENGITKGKNTLEIN
;
A
#
# COMPACT_ATOMS: atom_id res chain seq x y z
N MET A 1 -62.07 -2.46 68.51
CA MET A 1 -62.61 -2.82 67.18
C MET A 1 -61.53 -2.55 66.15
N LYS A 2 -61.00 -3.62 65.53
CA LYS A 2 -60.59 -3.73 64.11
C LYS A 2 -59.67 -2.62 63.53
N THR A 3 -58.38 -2.93 63.36
CA THR A 3 -57.65 -3.12 62.06
C THR A 3 -57.44 -1.82 61.24
N LEU A 4 -56.27 -1.50 60.67
CA LEU A 4 -55.43 -2.36 59.84
C LEU A 4 -54.07 -1.68 59.58
N ASN A 5 -53.01 -2.50 59.60
CA ASN A 5 -51.65 -2.24 59.17
C ASN A 5 -51.54 -1.61 57.77
N ARG A 6 -50.53 -0.75 57.56
CA ARG A 6 -49.73 -0.77 56.33
C ARG A 6 -48.29 -0.31 56.60
N VAL A 7 -47.40 -1.28 56.43
CA VAL A 7 -45.94 -1.23 56.51
C VAL A 7 -45.41 -0.35 55.38
N LEU A 8 -44.56 0.64 55.72
CA LEU A 8 -43.79 1.42 54.76
C LEU A 8 -42.46 0.67 54.52
N LEU A 9 -42.35 -0.02 53.38
CA LEU A 9 -41.11 -0.67 52.95
C LEU A 9 -40.19 0.38 52.30
N PHE A 10 -39.03 0.59 52.92
CA PHE A 10 -37.88 1.30 52.35
C PHE A 10 -37.29 0.45 51.21
N PHE A 11 -37.39 0.91 49.97
CA PHE A 11 -36.57 0.41 48.85
C PHE A 11 -35.54 1.46 48.48
N ILE A 12 -34.29 1.25 48.93
CA ILE A 12 -33.12 1.98 48.46
C ILE A 12 -32.74 1.34 47.11
N PHE A 13 -33.11 1.98 46.01
CA PHE A 13 -32.55 1.66 44.70
C PHE A 13 -31.21 2.38 44.57
N LEU A 14 -30.13 1.63 44.79
CA LEU A 14 -28.77 2.03 44.42
C LEU A 14 -28.63 1.88 42.90
N THR A 15 -28.97 2.92 42.14
CA THR A 15 -28.66 2.99 40.71
C THR A 15 -27.15 3.21 40.55
N VAL A 16 -26.41 2.12 40.39
CA VAL A 16 -25.07 2.16 39.80
C VAL A 16 -25.25 2.63 38.35
N ALA A 17 -24.95 3.90 38.10
CA ALA A 17 -24.84 4.42 36.75
C ALA A 17 -23.67 3.70 36.07
N LEU A 18 -23.97 2.66 35.31
CA LEU A 18 -23.08 2.18 34.25
C LEU A 18 -22.90 3.35 33.29
N ALA A 19 -21.81 4.08 33.45
CA ALA A 19 -21.28 4.96 32.43
C ALA A 19 -20.91 4.07 31.24
N SER A 20 -21.89 3.83 30.39
CA SER A 20 -21.66 3.44 29.02
C SER A 20 -20.87 4.59 28.41
N ASN A 21 -19.55 4.42 28.33
CA ASN A 21 -18.73 5.21 27.43
C ASN A 21 -19.28 4.95 26.03
N SER A 22 -20.23 5.78 25.62
CA SER A 22 -20.44 6.10 24.22
C SER A 22 -19.05 6.47 23.70
N GLN A 23 -18.43 5.55 22.97
CA GLN A 23 -17.32 5.89 22.11
C GLN A 23 -17.88 6.97 21.17
N ASN A 24 -17.52 8.22 21.45
CA ASN A 24 -17.61 9.27 20.44
C ASN A 24 -16.85 8.71 19.23
N ASN A 25 -17.59 8.29 18.20
CA ASN A 25 -17.06 7.85 16.92
C ASN A 25 -16.43 9.05 16.24
N SER A 26 -15.26 9.47 16.71
CA SER A 26 -14.35 10.29 15.92
C SER A 26 -14.07 9.51 14.65
N LYS A 27 -14.43 10.10 13.51
CA LYS A 27 -14.18 9.49 12.21
C LYS A 27 -12.67 9.39 12.01
N GLN A 28 -12.16 8.22 11.64
CA GLN A 28 -10.77 8.06 11.22
C GLN A 28 -10.47 9.02 10.06
N THR A 29 -9.30 9.64 10.13
CA THR A 29 -8.79 10.64 9.20
C THR A 29 -7.48 10.21 8.55
N THR A 30 -6.78 9.22 9.12
CA THR A 30 -5.52 8.71 8.58
C THR A 30 -5.64 7.30 7.98
N LEU A 31 -4.66 6.96 7.13
CA LEU A 31 -4.45 5.63 6.55
C LEU A 31 -3.01 5.19 6.76
N CYS A 32 -2.76 3.88 6.69
CA CYS A 32 -1.43 3.30 6.71
C CYS A 32 -1.38 2.14 5.72
N ASN A 33 -0.31 2.06 4.92
CA ASN A 33 -0.12 0.93 4.00
C ASN A 33 0.42 -0.31 4.75
N PRO A 34 0.12 -1.53 4.28
CA PRO A 34 -0.83 -1.85 3.21
C PRO A 34 -2.27 -1.51 3.60
N VAL A 35 -3.10 -1.15 2.62
CA VAL A 35 -4.50 -0.76 2.84
C VAL A 35 -5.27 -1.94 3.45
N ASN A 36 -6.09 -1.67 4.47
CA ASN A 36 -6.93 -2.69 5.08
C ASN A 36 -8.15 -3.02 4.20
N LEU A 37 -8.05 -4.11 3.45
CA LEU A 37 -9.15 -4.66 2.66
C LEU A 37 -9.50 -6.06 3.15
N SER A 38 -10.71 -6.52 2.88
CA SER A 38 -11.07 -7.93 3.07
C SER A 38 -10.44 -8.79 1.96
N TYR A 39 -9.10 -8.89 1.93
CA TYR A 39 -8.34 -9.63 0.93
C TYR A 39 -8.82 -11.09 0.86
N ARG A 40 -9.09 -11.61 -0.34
CA ARG A 40 -9.64 -12.97 -0.47
C ARG A 40 -8.52 -14.00 -0.29
N PHE A 41 -8.80 -15.12 0.38
CA PHE A 41 -7.91 -16.28 0.32
C PHE A 41 -7.91 -16.86 -1.10
N CYS A 42 -6.75 -17.20 -1.63
CA CYS A 42 -6.66 -17.81 -2.95
C CYS A 42 -7.45 -19.13 -3.02
N LEU A 43 -7.83 -19.53 -4.23
CA LEU A 43 -8.62 -20.75 -4.47
C LEU A 43 -7.75 -22.01 -4.52
N ASP A 44 -6.43 -21.84 -4.45
CA ASP A 44 -5.39 -22.85 -4.54
C ASP A 44 -4.49 -22.87 -3.29
N GLU A 45 -3.74 -23.96 -3.12
CA GLU A 45 -2.76 -24.12 -2.06
C GLU A 45 -1.39 -23.56 -2.48
N PRO A 46 -0.56 -23.05 -1.54
CA PRO A 46 -0.85 -22.93 -0.11
C PRO A 46 -1.86 -21.82 0.20
N SER A 47 -2.68 -22.04 1.22
CA SER A 47 -3.62 -21.05 1.75
C SER A 47 -2.91 -19.73 2.10
N ARG A 48 -3.24 -18.69 1.34
CA ARG A 48 -2.69 -17.33 1.38
C ARG A 48 -3.75 -16.36 0.90
N ARG A 49 -3.56 -15.07 1.14
CA ARG A 49 -4.44 -14.03 0.58
C ARG A 49 -3.73 -13.23 -0.50
N GLU A 50 -4.52 -12.62 -1.37
CA GLU A 50 -4.03 -11.80 -2.46
C GLU A 50 -5.03 -10.71 -2.84
N ALA A 51 -4.50 -9.53 -3.16
CA ALA A 51 -5.09 -8.60 -4.12
C ALA A 51 -3.95 -7.83 -4.77
N ALA A 52 -4.04 -7.63 -6.08
CA ALA A 52 -2.98 -7.04 -6.88
C ALA A 52 -3.55 -6.35 -8.12
N ASP A 53 -2.68 -5.72 -8.89
CA ASP A 53 -2.98 -5.14 -10.19
C ASP A 53 -4.18 -4.15 -10.10
N PRO A 54 -4.15 -3.18 -9.16
CA PRO A 54 -5.30 -2.36 -8.84
C PRO A 54 -5.63 -1.35 -9.94
N THR A 55 -6.90 -1.32 -10.33
CA THR A 55 -7.51 -0.19 -11.03
C THR A 55 -8.48 0.56 -10.11
N MET A 56 -8.18 1.82 -9.84
CA MET A 56 -9.05 2.74 -9.10
C MET A 56 -9.74 3.74 -10.03
N VAL A 57 -11.05 3.90 -9.86
CA VAL A 57 -11.83 4.92 -10.57
C VAL A 57 -12.69 5.73 -9.60
N THR A 58 -12.70 7.04 -9.79
CA THR A 58 -13.67 7.94 -9.14
C THR A 58 -14.90 8.05 -10.04
N PHE A 59 -16.04 7.59 -9.57
CA PHE A 59 -17.28 7.58 -10.32
C PHE A 59 -18.42 8.16 -9.47
N ARG A 60 -19.03 9.25 -9.96
CA ARG A 60 -20.11 9.97 -9.26
C ARG A 60 -19.76 10.39 -7.82
N GLY A 61 -18.50 10.81 -7.62
CA GLY A 61 -18.01 11.31 -6.32
C GLY A 61 -17.60 10.22 -5.32
N GLU A 62 -17.55 8.96 -5.74
CA GLU A 62 -17.19 7.81 -4.92
C GLU A 62 -16.11 6.96 -5.61
N TYR A 63 -15.46 6.08 -4.85
CA TYR A 63 -14.31 5.30 -5.28
C TYR A 63 -14.67 3.84 -5.53
N TYR A 64 -14.18 3.28 -6.64
CA TYR A 64 -14.29 1.87 -6.97
C TYR A 64 -12.92 1.31 -7.30
N LEU A 65 -12.55 0.24 -6.58
CA LEU A 65 -11.26 -0.43 -6.69
C LEU A 65 -11.46 -1.85 -7.22
N PHE A 66 -10.97 -2.10 -8.41
CA PHE A 66 -10.90 -3.42 -9.02
C PHE A 66 -9.49 -3.96 -8.83
N ALA A 67 -9.35 -5.18 -8.33
CA ALA A 67 -8.05 -5.80 -8.12
C ALA A 67 -8.14 -7.31 -8.38
N SER A 68 -7.07 -7.86 -8.96
CA SER A 68 -6.89 -9.29 -9.20
C SER A 68 -7.22 -10.11 -7.96
N LYS A 69 -7.85 -11.27 -8.20
CA LYS A 69 -8.11 -12.30 -7.18
C LYS A 69 -8.92 -11.85 -5.96
N SER A 70 -9.61 -10.72 -6.03
CA SER A 70 -10.44 -10.20 -4.94
C SER A 70 -11.81 -10.86 -4.82
N GLY A 71 -12.29 -11.59 -5.84
CA GLY A 71 -13.64 -12.20 -5.82
C GLY A 71 -14.78 -11.17 -5.73
N GLY A 72 -14.52 -9.97 -6.24
CA GLY A 72 -15.40 -8.79 -6.23
C GLY A 72 -14.55 -7.53 -6.49
N TYR A 73 -15.13 -6.37 -6.24
CA TYR A 73 -14.44 -5.08 -6.27
C TYR A 73 -14.86 -4.27 -5.05
N PHE A 74 -14.01 -3.34 -4.62
CA PHE A 74 -14.23 -2.57 -3.40
C PHE A 74 -14.84 -1.21 -3.73
N HIS A 75 -15.67 -0.71 -2.83
CA HIS A 75 -16.31 0.59 -2.90
C HIS A 75 -15.98 1.39 -1.65
N SER A 76 -15.70 2.69 -1.82
CA SER A 76 -15.49 3.60 -0.70
C SER A 76 -16.03 4.99 -1.01
N THR A 77 -16.36 5.74 0.05
CA THR A 77 -16.71 7.17 -0.04
C THR A 77 -15.61 8.09 0.52
N ASP A 78 -14.60 7.52 1.18
CA ASP A 78 -13.59 8.26 1.92
C ASP A 78 -12.16 7.68 1.83
N LEU A 79 -11.92 6.67 0.99
CA LEU A 79 -10.65 5.93 0.85
C LEU A 79 -10.22 5.15 2.11
N ILE A 80 -10.96 5.28 3.20
CA ILE A 80 -10.65 4.69 4.50
C ILE A 80 -11.46 3.40 4.70
N ASN A 81 -12.77 3.51 4.52
CA ASN A 81 -13.69 2.40 4.73
C ASN A 81 -14.05 1.79 3.38
N TRP A 82 -13.91 0.48 3.26
CA TRP A 82 -14.10 -0.25 2.01
C TRP A 82 -15.14 -1.35 2.16
N ASP A 83 -16.16 -1.31 1.31
CA ASP A 83 -17.16 -2.36 1.19
C ASP A 83 -16.86 -3.23 -0.03
N LEU A 84 -16.95 -4.56 0.12
CA LEU A 84 -16.83 -5.46 -1.02
C LEU A 84 -18.17 -5.59 -1.74
N ILE A 85 -18.17 -5.31 -3.05
CA ILE A 85 -19.26 -5.64 -3.96
C ILE A 85 -18.93 -6.93 -4.69
N SER A 86 -19.73 -7.97 -4.45
CA SER A 86 -19.63 -9.24 -5.18
C SER A 86 -20.56 -9.26 -6.39
N THR A 87 -20.12 -9.92 -7.46
CA THR A 87 -20.90 -10.09 -8.69
C THR A 87 -20.58 -11.44 -9.34
N LYS A 88 -21.51 -11.94 -10.16
CA LYS A 88 -21.28 -13.09 -11.05
C LYS A 88 -21.14 -12.68 -12.51
N ASP A 89 -21.31 -11.40 -12.81
CA ASP A 89 -21.36 -10.89 -14.18
C ASP A 89 -19.95 -10.62 -14.75
N LEU A 90 -18.94 -10.46 -13.88
CA LEU A 90 -17.56 -10.16 -14.26
C LEU A 90 -16.63 -11.38 -14.17
N PRO A 91 -15.55 -11.46 -14.98
CA PRO A 91 -14.54 -12.50 -14.91
C PRO A 91 -13.57 -12.28 -13.74
N LEU A 92 -14.02 -12.48 -12.51
CA LEU A 92 -13.28 -12.13 -11.29
C LEU A 92 -12.01 -12.98 -11.03
N GLU A 93 -11.80 -14.04 -11.81
CA GLU A 93 -10.59 -14.87 -11.74
C GLU A 93 -9.53 -14.48 -12.76
N ASP A 94 -9.85 -13.62 -13.73
CA ASP A 94 -8.88 -13.08 -14.66
C ASP A 94 -8.03 -12.00 -13.96
N TYR A 95 -6.75 -11.90 -14.33
CA TYR A 95 -5.80 -10.96 -13.74
C TYR A 95 -5.86 -9.58 -14.39
N ALA A 96 -5.35 -8.58 -13.67
CA ALA A 96 -5.20 -7.19 -14.08
C ALA A 96 -6.50 -6.61 -14.67
N PRO A 97 -7.53 -6.43 -13.83
CA PRO A 97 -8.73 -5.75 -14.26
C PRO A 97 -8.43 -4.28 -14.57
N THR A 98 -9.05 -3.76 -15.63
CA THR A 98 -9.13 -2.32 -15.91
C THR A 98 -10.56 -1.85 -15.92
N ALA A 99 -10.76 -0.60 -15.52
CA ALA A 99 -12.03 0.08 -15.58
C ALA A 99 -11.85 1.53 -16.00
N VAL A 100 -12.78 2.03 -16.82
CA VAL A 100 -12.79 3.42 -17.27
C VAL A 100 -14.20 3.99 -17.23
N VAL A 101 -14.31 5.27 -16.88
CA VAL A 101 -15.58 6.01 -16.96
C VAL A 101 -15.71 6.63 -18.34
N MET A 102 -16.75 6.23 -19.08
CA MET A 102 -17.20 6.92 -20.29
C MET A 102 -18.56 7.55 -20.02
N LYS A 103 -18.58 8.89 -19.92
CA LYS A 103 -19.77 9.68 -19.56
C LYS A 103 -20.33 9.26 -18.20
N ASP A 104 -21.51 8.64 -18.18
CA ASP A 104 -22.27 8.24 -17.00
C ASP A 104 -22.19 6.73 -16.72
N THR A 105 -21.26 6.03 -17.37
CA THR A 105 -21.16 4.57 -17.40
C THR A 105 -19.71 4.12 -17.20
N LEU A 106 -19.51 3.15 -16.31
CA LEU A 106 -18.26 2.42 -16.13
C LEU A 106 -18.16 1.28 -17.12
N TYR A 107 -16.97 1.06 -17.65
CA TYR A 107 -16.61 -0.06 -18.50
C TYR A 107 -15.52 -0.88 -17.83
N PHE A 108 -15.53 -2.19 -18.03
CA PHE A 108 -14.61 -3.13 -17.37
C PHE A 108 -14.14 -4.21 -18.34
N MET A 109 -12.87 -4.59 -18.24
CA MET A 109 -12.33 -5.83 -18.78
C MET A 109 -11.13 -6.30 -17.96
N ALA A 110 -10.63 -7.52 -18.20
CA ALA A 110 -9.46 -8.08 -17.54
C ALA A 110 -8.67 -8.94 -18.55
N SER A 111 -7.45 -9.34 -18.20
CA SER A 111 -6.56 -10.15 -19.05
C SER A 111 -7.21 -11.45 -19.51
N ALA A 112 -7.21 -11.69 -20.82
CA ALA A 112 -7.83 -12.89 -21.39
C ALA A 112 -7.33 -13.17 -22.81
N SER A 113 -7.40 -14.46 -23.20
CA SER A 113 -7.27 -14.88 -24.60
C SER A 113 -8.51 -14.47 -25.41
N PRO A 114 -8.37 -14.20 -26.72
CA PRO A 114 -9.50 -13.76 -27.52
C PRO A 114 -10.48 -14.91 -27.80
N THR A 115 -11.78 -14.66 -27.96
CA THR A 115 -12.46 -13.36 -27.92
C THR A 115 -12.76 -12.90 -26.48
N VAL A 116 -12.50 -11.63 -26.18
CA VAL A 116 -12.68 -11.04 -24.84
C VAL A 116 -14.02 -10.29 -24.75
N LYS A 117 -14.63 -10.26 -23.56
CA LYS A 117 -15.83 -9.46 -23.28
C LYS A 117 -15.46 -8.14 -22.61
N ILE A 118 -16.09 -7.06 -23.04
CA ILE A 118 -16.10 -5.79 -22.31
C ILE A 118 -17.46 -5.63 -21.65
N PHE A 119 -17.46 -5.29 -20.37
CA PHE A 119 -18.66 -5.12 -19.56
C PHE A 119 -18.91 -3.64 -19.28
N LYS A 120 -20.15 -3.29 -18.93
CA LYS A 120 -20.51 -1.94 -18.50
C LYS A 120 -21.59 -1.91 -17.42
N THR A 121 -21.58 -0.85 -16.62
CA THR A 121 -22.65 -0.53 -15.67
C THR A 121 -22.75 0.98 -15.42
N ALA A 122 -23.97 1.46 -15.19
CA ALA A 122 -24.22 2.82 -14.70
C ALA A 122 -24.54 2.85 -13.20
N ASP A 123 -24.57 1.67 -12.56
CA ASP A 123 -24.84 1.47 -11.14
C ASP A 123 -23.93 0.35 -10.60
N PRO A 124 -22.64 0.63 -10.39
CA PRO A 124 -21.70 -0.36 -9.85
C PRO A 124 -22.08 -0.83 -8.44
N LYS A 125 -22.80 -0.04 -7.62
CA LYS A 125 -23.24 -0.51 -6.28
C LYS A 125 -24.16 -1.72 -6.36
N SER A 126 -24.94 -1.84 -7.44
CA SER A 126 -25.85 -2.97 -7.62
C SER A 126 -25.14 -4.31 -7.85
N GLY A 127 -23.84 -4.30 -8.19
CA GLY A 127 -23.14 -5.50 -8.61
C GLY A 127 -23.53 -5.99 -10.01
N LYS A 128 -24.46 -5.33 -10.72
CA LYS A 128 -24.99 -5.80 -12.00
C LYS A 128 -24.25 -5.17 -13.17
N TRP A 129 -23.75 -6.03 -14.06
CA TRP A 129 -23.02 -5.62 -15.25
C TRP A 129 -23.66 -6.20 -16.51
N LYS A 130 -23.58 -5.45 -17.61
CA LYS A 130 -24.05 -5.88 -18.93
C LYS A 130 -22.87 -6.00 -19.88
N VAL A 131 -22.95 -6.92 -20.83
CA VAL A 131 -21.97 -6.98 -21.91
C VAL A 131 -22.11 -5.74 -22.80
N ALA A 132 -21.03 -4.99 -22.96
CA ALA A 132 -20.92 -3.84 -23.85
C ALA A 132 -20.39 -4.25 -25.23
N ASN A 133 -19.41 -5.15 -25.26
CA ASN A 133 -18.91 -5.82 -26.47
C ASN A 133 -18.66 -7.30 -26.12
N ALA A 134 -19.28 -8.21 -26.89
CA ALA A 134 -19.19 -9.65 -26.65
C ALA A 134 -17.99 -10.32 -27.30
N SER A 135 -17.30 -9.63 -28.21
CA SER A 135 -16.30 -10.22 -29.11
C SER A 135 -15.16 -9.25 -29.41
N PHE A 136 -14.58 -8.66 -28.37
CA PHE A 136 -13.36 -7.86 -28.52
C PHE A 136 -12.24 -8.74 -29.09
N PRO A 137 -11.59 -8.34 -30.20
CA PRO A 137 -10.77 -9.25 -31.00
C PRO A 137 -9.33 -9.42 -30.50
N ILE A 138 -8.85 -8.52 -29.63
CA ILE A 138 -7.48 -8.58 -29.12
C ILE A 138 -7.46 -9.39 -27.83
N GLY A 139 -6.69 -10.48 -27.83
CA GLY A 139 -6.30 -11.15 -26.59
C GLY A 139 -5.08 -10.47 -26.00
N MET A 140 -5.07 -10.27 -24.70
CA MET A 140 -4.08 -9.44 -24.02
C MET A 140 -3.84 -9.87 -22.58
N ILE A 141 -2.74 -9.37 -22.05
CA ILE A 141 -2.44 -9.31 -20.61
C ILE A 141 -2.26 -7.83 -20.26
N ASP A 142 -2.74 -7.46 -19.08
CA ASP A 142 -2.66 -6.13 -18.47
C ASP A 142 -3.27 -5.02 -19.32
N PRO A 143 -4.60 -5.08 -19.59
CA PRO A 143 -5.29 -4.05 -20.34
C PRO A 143 -5.33 -2.71 -19.58
N ASP A 144 -5.29 -1.61 -20.33
CA ASP A 144 -5.69 -0.28 -19.86
C ASP A 144 -6.61 0.39 -20.89
N LEU A 145 -7.66 1.04 -20.40
CA LEU A 145 -8.63 1.79 -21.20
C LEU A 145 -8.58 3.26 -20.79
N PHE A 146 -8.27 4.12 -21.76
CA PHE A 146 -8.11 5.55 -21.50
C PHE A 146 -9.02 6.37 -22.42
N VAL A 147 -9.73 7.34 -21.86
CA VAL A 147 -10.68 8.18 -22.58
C VAL A 147 -10.19 9.62 -22.57
N ASP A 148 -10.12 10.22 -23.77
CA ASP A 148 -9.81 11.63 -23.91
C ASP A 148 -10.66 12.26 -25.01
N ASN A 149 -11.36 13.35 -24.69
CA ASN A 149 -12.20 14.10 -25.63
C ASN A 149 -13.14 13.21 -26.49
N GLY A 150 -13.71 12.16 -25.88
CA GLY A 150 -14.63 11.22 -26.54
C GLY A 150 -13.97 10.15 -27.41
N ARG A 151 -12.64 10.12 -27.51
CA ARG A 151 -11.86 9.04 -28.12
C ARG A 151 -11.45 8.04 -27.04
N LEU A 152 -11.38 6.77 -27.42
CA LEU A 152 -11.02 5.67 -26.53
C LEU A 152 -9.70 5.06 -27.02
N TYR A 153 -8.76 4.88 -26.10
CA TYR A 153 -7.47 4.26 -26.35
C TYR A 153 -7.31 3.02 -25.49
N PHE A 154 -6.57 2.06 -26.01
CA PHE A 154 -6.33 0.78 -25.38
C PHE A 154 -4.83 0.49 -25.36
N TYR A 155 -4.30 0.18 -24.19
CA TYR A 155 -2.90 -0.20 -23.97
C TYR A 155 -2.86 -1.59 -23.35
N TYR A 156 -1.81 -2.35 -23.65
CA TYR A 156 -1.62 -3.68 -23.07
C TYR A 156 -0.20 -4.20 -23.29
N GLY A 157 0.17 -5.20 -22.51
CA GLY A 157 1.42 -5.94 -22.67
C GLY A 157 1.95 -6.44 -21.34
N CYS A 158 2.49 -7.66 -21.35
CA CYS A 158 3.25 -8.26 -20.25
C CYS A 158 4.27 -9.20 -20.91
N SER A 159 5.55 -8.80 -20.93
CA SER A 159 6.57 -9.60 -21.59
C SER A 159 7.98 -9.22 -21.18
N ASN A 160 8.88 -10.19 -21.31
CA ASN A 160 10.32 -9.98 -21.26
C ASN A 160 11.00 -9.83 -22.63
N VAL A 161 10.22 -9.81 -23.70
CA VAL A 161 10.70 -9.67 -25.09
C VAL A 161 9.84 -8.71 -25.90
N ASN A 162 8.51 -8.76 -25.74
CA ASN A 162 7.59 -7.95 -26.51
C ASN A 162 7.38 -6.57 -25.88
N PRO A 163 7.11 -5.52 -26.69
CA PRO A 163 6.86 -4.18 -26.20
C PRO A 163 5.50 -4.06 -25.51
N ILE A 164 5.29 -2.91 -24.85
CA ILE A 164 3.95 -2.40 -24.56
C ILE A 164 3.32 -1.91 -25.87
N TYR A 165 2.04 -2.23 -26.06
CA TYR A 165 1.27 -1.89 -27.26
C TYR A 165 0.21 -0.82 -26.96
N GLY A 166 -0.20 -0.08 -28.00
CA GLY A 166 -1.33 0.84 -27.95
C GLY A 166 -2.13 0.87 -29.24
N VAL A 167 -3.44 1.10 -29.15
CA VAL A 167 -4.34 1.25 -30.29
C VAL A 167 -5.52 2.15 -29.92
N GLU A 168 -6.08 2.86 -30.90
CA GLU A 168 -7.35 3.57 -30.71
C GLU A 168 -8.52 2.58 -30.89
N LEU A 169 -9.57 2.72 -30.09
CA LEU A 169 -10.81 1.98 -30.20
C LEU A 169 -11.94 2.90 -30.68
N ASP A 170 -12.85 2.38 -31.48
CA ASP A 170 -14.11 3.05 -31.78
C ASP A 170 -14.96 3.07 -30.49
N ALA A 171 -15.26 4.26 -29.97
CA ALA A 171 -15.92 4.41 -28.68
C ALA A 171 -17.37 3.87 -28.61
N LYS A 172 -17.96 3.49 -29.76
CA LYS A 172 -19.32 2.91 -29.82
C LYS A 172 -19.28 1.39 -29.82
N THR A 173 -18.48 0.81 -30.70
CA THR A 173 -18.33 -0.63 -30.90
C THR A 173 -17.31 -1.25 -29.96
N LEU A 174 -16.39 -0.44 -29.42
CA LEU A 174 -15.23 -0.82 -28.62
C LEU A 174 -14.24 -1.71 -29.37
N ASN A 175 -14.27 -1.70 -30.71
CA ASN A 175 -13.35 -2.46 -31.54
C ASN A 175 -12.14 -1.59 -31.95
N PRO A 176 -10.97 -2.21 -32.19
CA PRO A 176 -9.77 -1.47 -32.60
C PRO A 176 -9.95 -0.79 -33.97
N ILE A 177 -9.45 0.43 -34.04
CA ILE A 177 -9.31 1.21 -35.28
C ILE A 177 -7.89 0.98 -35.80
N GLY A 178 -7.73 -0.03 -36.65
CA GLY A 178 -6.45 -0.39 -37.25
C GLY A 178 -5.66 -1.41 -36.43
N LYS A 179 -4.33 -1.35 -36.54
CA LYS A 179 -3.41 -2.30 -35.89
C LYS A 179 -2.77 -1.67 -34.66
N SER A 180 -2.46 -2.49 -33.66
CA SER A 180 -1.69 -2.07 -32.49
C SER A 180 -0.31 -1.56 -32.89
N LEU A 181 0.10 -0.47 -32.26
CA LEU A 181 1.43 0.12 -32.36
C LEU A 181 2.30 -0.42 -31.23
N ALA A 182 3.52 -0.85 -31.53
CA ALA A 182 4.54 -1.09 -30.53
C ALA A 182 5.05 0.27 -30.01
N LEU A 183 4.87 0.55 -28.72
CA LEU A 183 5.15 1.88 -28.14
C LEU A 183 6.58 1.99 -27.62
N PHE A 184 6.99 1.06 -26.77
CA PHE A 184 8.36 0.96 -26.25
C PHE A 184 8.63 -0.44 -25.68
N ASN A 185 9.90 -0.72 -25.43
CA ASN A 185 10.38 -1.95 -24.78
C ASN A 185 11.43 -1.60 -23.72
N SER A 186 11.87 -2.58 -22.94
CA SER A 186 12.88 -2.41 -21.89
C SER A 186 14.24 -1.99 -22.47
N ASP A 187 14.98 -1.21 -21.68
CA ASP A 187 16.39 -0.87 -21.88
C ASP A 187 17.14 -1.06 -20.55
N LYS A 188 17.08 -2.27 -20.00
CA LYS A 188 17.75 -2.68 -18.75
C LYS A 188 19.24 -2.35 -18.67
N LYS A 189 19.89 -2.15 -19.83
CA LYS A 189 21.29 -1.73 -19.92
C LYS A 189 21.45 -0.34 -19.30
N ASN A 190 20.57 0.58 -19.69
CA ASN A 190 20.59 1.97 -19.22
C ASN A 190 19.65 2.22 -18.04
N TYR A 191 18.62 1.40 -17.87
CA TYR A 191 17.56 1.58 -16.87
C TYR A 191 17.70 0.52 -15.77
N GLY A 192 18.43 0.87 -14.71
CA GLY A 192 18.72 -0.05 -13.61
C GLY A 192 17.47 -0.59 -12.92
N TRP A 193 16.38 0.20 -12.84
CA TRP A 193 15.12 -0.21 -12.22
C TRP A 193 14.40 -1.33 -12.97
N GLU A 194 14.76 -1.57 -14.23
CA GLU A 194 14.23 -2.67 -15.05
C GLU A 194 15.06 -3.96 -14.92
N ARG A 195 15.89 -4.09 -13.89
CA ARG A 195 16.66 -5.33 -13.65
C ARG A 195 16.01 -6.11 -12.52
N SER A 196 15.85 -7.42 -12.66
CA SER A 196 15.18 -8.28 -11.67
C SER A 196 15.96 -8.38 -10.34
N GLY A 197 15.33 -9.00 -9.34
CA GLY A 197 15.88 -9.14 -7.99
C GLY A 197 15.35 -8.08 -7.02
N ASP A 198 15.33 -8.40 -5.73
CA ASP A 198 14.79 -7.51 -4.68
C ASP A 198 15.48 -6.13 -4.67
N TYR A 199 16.72 -6.06 -5.14
CA TYR A 199 17.53 -4.86 -5.20
C TYR A 199 18.10 -4.58 -6.61
N ASN A 200 17.42 -5.05 -7.65
CA ASN A 200 17.80 -4.88 -9.06
C ASN A 200 19.20 -5.45 -9.40
N GLU A 201 19.58 -6.56 -8.77
CA GLU A 201 20.90 -7.19 -8.88
C GLU A 201 21.02 -8.24 -9.99
N VAL A 202 19.90 -8.64 -10.61
CA VAL A 202 19.87 -9.71 -11.63
C VAL A 202 19.70 -9.12 -13.03
N GLY A 203 20.68 -9.34 -13.92
CA GLY A 203 20.71 -8.78 -15.28
C GLY A 203 19.82 -9.45 -16.34
N ASN A 204 18.83 -10.25 -15.92
CA ASN A 204 17.89 -10.90 -16.84
C ASN A 204 17.00 -9.87 -17.56
N SER A 205 16.34 -10.26 -18.65
CA SER A 205 15.35 -9.38 -19.26
C SER A 205 14.16 -9.24 -18.31
N PRO A 206 13.74 -8.01 -17.96
CA PRO A 206 12.62 -7.78 -17.06
C PRO A 206 11.32 -8.24 -17.68
N TRP A 207 10.35 -8.55 -16.86
CA TRP A 207 8.95 -8.45 -17.28
C TRP A 207 8.54 -6.98 -17.17
N ILE A 208 8.23 -6.36 -18.32
CA ILE A 208 7.56 -5.06 -18.36
C ILE A 208 6.07 -5.28 -18.64
N GLU A 209 5.23 -4.65 -17.84
CA GLU A 209 3.79 -4.94 -17.82
C GLU A 209 2.94 -3.78 -17.28
N GLY A 210 1.66 -4.01 -16.97
CA GLY A 210 0.84 -3.06 -16.21
C GLY A 210 0.76 -1.64 -16.79
N SER A 211 0.50 -1.50 -18.09
CA SER A 211 0.42 -0.17 -18.71
C SER A 211 -0.68 0.67 -18.09
N TRP A 212 -0.44 1.96 -17.81
CA TRP A 212 -1.47 2.87 -17.31
C TRP A 212 -1.30 4.30 -17.85
N MET A 213 -2.30 4.81 -18.55
CA MET A 213 -2.27 6.16 -19.13
C MET A 213 -2.85 7.20 -18.17
N THR A 214 -2.13 8.31 -17.98
CA THR A 214 -2.62 9.49 -17.27
C THR A 214 -2.41 10.74 -18.11
N LYS A 215 -3.44 11.59 -18.20
CA LYS A 215 -3.34 12.90 -18.85
C LYS A 215 -3.22 14.01 -17.81
N HIS A 216 -2.26 14.89 -18.00
CA HIS A 216 -2.05 16.06 -17.16
C HIS A 216 -1.51 17.22 -18.02
N ASP A 217 -2.12 18.40 -17.92
CA ASP A 217 -1.72 19.63 -18.61
C ASP A 217 -1.39 19.44 -20.12
N GLY A 218 -2.25 18.69 -20.81
CA GLY A 218 -2.14 18.45 -22.25
C GLY A 218 -1.18 17.32 -22.65
N LYS A 219 -0.42 16.76 -21.71
CA LYS A 219 0.53 15.67 -21.94
C LYS A 219 -0.01 14.32 -21.48
N TYR A 220 0.51 13.27 -22.09
CA TYR A 220 0.14 11.87 -21.88
C TYR A 220 1.30 11.12 -21.23
N TYR A 221 1.06 10.58 -20.03
CA TYR A 221 2.02 9.89 -19.18
C TYR A 221 1.68 8.40 -19.18
N LEU A 222 2.34 7.65 -20.07
CA LEU A 222 2.20 6.20 -20.16
C LEU A 222 3.12 5.53 -19.15
N GLN A 223 2.54 5.06 -18.06
CA GLN A 223 3.21 4.29 -17.01
C GLN A 223 3.31 2.82 -17.40
N TYR A 224 4.27 2.10 -16.82
CA TYR A 224 4.42 0.64 -16.92
C TYR A 224 5.16 0.12 -15.70
N ALA A 225 4.90 -1.13 -15.34
CA ALA A 225 5.53 -1.82 -14.23
C ALA A 225 6.74 -2.64 -14.67
N GLY A 226 7.71 -2.81 -13.76
CA GLY A 226 8.83 -3.73 -13.88
C GLY A 226 9.61 -3.82 -12.57
N PRO A 227 10.49 -4.81 -12.37
CA PRO A 227 10.92 -5.85 -13.33
C PRO A 227 10.21 -7.21 -13.17
N GLY A 228 9.32 -7.35 -12.19
CA GLY A 228 8.57 -8.56 -11.84
C GLY A 228 7.92 -8.43 -10.46
N THR A 229 6.66 -8.82 -10.33
CA THR A 229 5.82 -8.53 -9.15
C THR A 229 6.28 -9.20 -7.85
N GLU A 230 7.13 -10.22 -7.92
CA GLU A 230 7.64 -10.93 -6.76
C GLU A 230 8.74 -10.16 -6.01
N PHE A 231 9.37 -9.19 -6.66
CA PHE A 231 10.53 -8.49 -6.13
C PHE A 231 10.16 -7.22 -5.34
N LYS A 232 10.90 -6.93 -4.28
CA LYS A 232 10.81 -5.65 -3.56
C LYS A 232 11.03 -4.44 -4.46
N SER A 233 11.86 -4.61 -5.50
CA SER A 233 12.20 -3.56 -6.46
C SER A 233 11.09 -3.24 -7.47
N TYR A 234 9.98 -3.99 -7.46
CA TYR A 234 8.88 -3.79 -8.39
C TYR A 234 8.28 -2.39 -8.24
N GLY A 235 8.28 -1.65 -9.33
CA GLY A 235 7.89 -0.25 -9.39
C GLY A 235 7.47 0.13 -10.80
N ASP A 236 7.12 1.40 -10.98
CA ASP A 236 6.64 1.88 -12.27
C ASP A 236 7.63 2.87 -12.90
N GLY A 237 7.84 2.72 -14.21
CA GLY A 237 8.44 3.73 -15.06
C GLY A 237 7.38 4.51 -15.83
N VAL A 238 7.76 5.64 -16.43
CA VAL A 238 6.86 6.47 -17.23
C VAL A 238 7.53 7.07 -18.46
N TYR A 239 6.82 7.02 -19.57
CA TYR A 239 7.11 7.74 -20.80
C TYR A 239 6.06 8.83 -21.05
N VAL A 240 6.48 9.95 -21.63
CA VAL A 240 5.64 11.13 -21.87
C VAL A 240 5.54 11.42 -23.37
N SER A 241 4.35 11.82 -23.82
CA SER A 241 4.10 12.30 -25.17
C SER A 241 3.11 13.46 -25.20
N GLU A 242 3.11 14.23 -26.29
CA GLU A 242 2.08 15.20 -26.63
C GLU A 242 0.87 14.54 -27.32
N ASN A 243 0.94 13.24 -27.64
CA ASN A 243 -0.12 12.48 -28.27
C ASN A 243 -0.38 11.16 -27.53
N PRO A 244 -1.62 10.65 -27.50
CA PRO A 244 -1.98 9.47 -26.72
C PRO A 244 -1.31 8.18 -27.21
N LEU A 245 -0.90 8.10 -28.49
CA LEU A 245 -0.21 6.94 -29.06
C LEU A 245 1.26 7.23 -29.41
N GLY A 246 1.83 8.29 -28.83
CA GLY A 246 3.23 8.64 -29.05
C GLY A 246 3.48 9.54 -30.27
N PRO A 247 4.76 9.75 -30.64
CA PRO A 247 5.94 9.09 -30.09
C PRO A 247 6.18 9.45 -28.63
N PHE A 248 6.64 8.47 -27.86
CA PHE A 248 6.89 8.58 -26.42
C PHE A 248 8.36 8.85 -26.14
N LYS A 249 8.64 9.67 -25.12
CA LYS A 249 9.99 9.93 -24.59
C LYS A 249 10.04 9.56 -23.12
N LEU A 250 11.09 8.88 -22.69
CA LEU A 250 11.28 8.55 -21.26
C LEU A 250 11.24 9.83 -20.41
N ALA A 251 10.46 9.83 -19.34
CA ALA A 251 10.47 10.93 -18.38
C ALA A 251 11.83 11.04 -17.69
N THR A 252 12.18 12.28 -17.31
CA THR A 252 13.47 12.58 -16.65
C THR A 252 13.55 12.04 -15.22
N HIS A 253 12.42 11.75 -14.58
CA HIS A 253 12.35 11.10 -13.28
C HIS A 253 11.78 9.70 -13.45
N ASN A 254 12.64 8.70 -13.30
CA ASN A 254 12.28 7.29 -13.37
C ASN A 254 13.19 6.47 -12.44
N PRO A 255 12.69 5.39 -11.82
CA PRO A 255 11.27 4.96 -11.82
C PRO A 255 10.36 5.98 -11.11
N VAL A 256 9.18 6.25 -11.67
CA VAL A 256 8.23 7.24 -11.14
C VAL A 256 7.61 6.81 -9.82
N SER A 257 7.47 5.49 -9.62
CA SER A 257 7.04 4.86 -8.37
C SER A 257 8.05 3.79 -7.95
N TYR A 258 8.61 3.91 -6.75
CA TYR A 258 9.65 3.00 -6.26
C TYR A 258 9.73 2.97 -4.74
N LYS A 259 9.61 1.77 -4.15
CA LYS A 259 9.67 1.54 -2.72
C LYS A 259 10.36 0.19 -2.41
N PRO A 260 11.69 0.11 -2.48
CA PRO A 260 12.43 -1.14 -2.34
C PRO A 260 12.54 -1.65 -0.90
N GLU A 261 12.22 -0.83 0.10
CA GLU A 261 12.33 -1.16 1.53
C GLU A 261 11.24 -0.47 2.36
N GLY A 262 11.21 -0.78 3.66
CA GLY A 262 10.18 -0.43 4.63
C GLY A 262 9.37 -1.67 5.02
N PHE A 263 8.33 -1.48 5.85
CA PHE A 263 7.47 -2.58 6.29
C PHE A 263 6.88 -3.36 5.12
N ALA A 264 6.31 -2.66 4.14
CA ALA A 264 5.84 -3.26 2.90
C ALA A 264 6.59 -2.64 1.72
N ALA A 265 7.20 -3.47 0.89
CA ALA A 265 7.97 -3.06 -0.29
C ALA A 265 7.18 -3.28 -1.58
N ALA A 266 7.78 -2.84 -2.69
CA ALA A 266 7.18 -2.66 -4.00
C ALA A 266 6.11 -1.56 -4.06
N ALA A 267 5.99 -0.97 -5.25
CA ALA A 267 4.99 0.02 -5.62
C ALA A 267 4.82 0.02 -7.14
N GLY A 268 4.58 -1.16 -7.74
CA GLY A 268 4.46 -1.36 -9.18
C GLY A 268 3.11 -1.93 -9.59
N HIS A 269 2.82 -1.93 -10.89
CA HIS A 269 1.54 -2.30 -11.49
C HIS A 269 0.41 -1.55 -10.82
N SER A 270 0.28 -0.29 -11.23
CA SER A 270 -0.48 0.69 -10.49
C SER A 270 -1.51 1.38 -11.37
N SER A 271 -2.46 2.04 -10.72
CA SER A 271 -3.32 3.02 -11.36
C SER A 271 -3.21 4.38 -10.67
N THR A 272 -2.93 5.40 -11.47
CA THR A 272 -3.02 6.80 -11.05
C THR A 272 -4.44 7.32 -11.29
N PHE A 273 -5.08 7.83 -10.24
CA PHE A 273 -6.45 8.37 -10.29
C PHE A 273 -6.55 9.72 -9.56
N LEU A 274 -7.60 10.48 -9.89
CA LEU A 274 -7.95 11.71 -9.18
C LEU A 274 -8.98 11.41 -8.08
N ASP A 275 -8.71 11.87 -6.86
CA ASP A 275 -9.71 11.86 -5.81
C ASP A 275 -10.81 12.92 -6.03
N LYS A 276 -11.85 12.90 -5.19
CA LYS A 276 -12.98 13.85 -5.30
C LYS A 276 -12.61 15.32 -5.01
N TYR A 277 -11.39 15.59 -4.56
CA TYR A 277 -10.84 16.92 -4.29
C TYR A 277 -9.78 17.33 -5.32
N GLY A 278 -9.56 16.50 -6.34
CA GLY A 278 -8.61 16.75 -7.41
C GLY A 278 -7.16 16.41 -7.07
N ASN A 279 -6.88 15.63 -6.02
CA ASN A 279 -5.53 15.13 -5.73
C ASN A 279 -5.24 13.88 -6.55
N TYR A 280 -4.02 13.76 -7.08
CA TYR A 280 -3.58 12.53 -7.71
C TYR A 280 -3.10 11.54 -6.65
N TRP A 281 -3.54 10.30 -6.79
CA TRP A 281 -3.11 9.17 -5.99
C TRP A 281 -2.69 8.04 -6.92
N HIS A 282 -1.74 7.24 -6.45
CA HIS A 282 -1.23 6.07 -7.13
C HIS A 282 -1.46 4.86 -6.24
N ILE A 283 -2.38 3.99 -6.63
CA ILE A 283 -2.58 2.72 -5.93
C ILE A 283 -1.76 1.64 -6.64
N SER A 284 -1.00 0.87 -5.87
CA SER A 284 0.05 0.00 -6.39
C SER A 284 0.00 -1.38 -5.75
N THR A 285 0.58 -2.35 -6.45
CA THR A 285 0.84 -3.69 -5.92
C THR A 285 2.10 -3.68 -5.04
N MET A 286 1.98 -4.28 -3.86
CA MET A 286 3.05 -4.47 -2.87
C MET A 286 3.31 -5.96 -2.66
N THR A 287 4.58 -6.32 -2.46
CA THR A 287 5.02 -7.73 -2.41
C THR A 287 5.10 -8.27 -0.98
N ILE A 288 4.63 -9.50 -0.78
CA ILE A 288 4.98 -10.36 0.38
C ILE A 288 5.79 -11.55 -0.16
N SER A 289 5.22 -12.23 -1.15
CA SER A 289 5.84 -13.29 -1.95
C SER A 289 6.65 -14.31 -1.15
N GLN A 290 6.06 -14.85 -0.07
CA GLN A 290 6.69 -15.86 0.78
C GLN A 290 6.10 -17.25 0.56
N LYS A 291 4.77 -17.35 0.61
CA LYS A 291 4.08 -18.62 0.37
C LYS A 291 3.96 -18.96 -1.10
N HIS A 292 3.86 -17.92 -1.92
CA HIS A 292 3.76 -17.99 -3.37
C HIS A 292 4.29 -16.70 -3.97
N MET A 293 4.87 -16.74 -5.17
CA MET A 293 5.46 -15.56 -5.83
C MET A 293 4.46 -14.40 -6.06
N PHE A 294 3.16 -14.66 -6.05
CA PHE A 294 2.07 -13.68 -6.22
C PHE A 294 1.33 -13.30 -4.93
N GLU A 295 1.85 -13.66 -3.76
CA GLU A 295 1.29 -13.22 -2.49
C GLU A 295 1.49 -11.70 -2.31
N ARG A 296 0.42 -10.92 -2.48
CA ARG A 296 0.49 -9.47 -2.70
C ARG A 296 -0.59 -8.70 -1.93
N ARG A 297 -0.33 -7.42 -1.67
CA ARG A 297 -1.22 -6.44 -1.03
C ARG A 297 -1.25 -5.14 -1.81
N LEU A 298 -2.12 -4.21 -1.42
CA LEU A 298 -2.24 -2.92 -2.08
C LEU A 298 -1.73 -1.78 -1.18
N GLY A 299 -1.00 -0.85 -1.77
CA GLY A 299 -0.58 0.40 -1.16
C GLY A 299 -1.11 1.60 -1.94
N ILE A 300 -1.38 2.72 -1.28
CA ILE A 300 -1.77 3.98 -1.92
C ILE A 300 -0.78 5.09 -1.57
N PHE A 301 -0.33 5.83 -2.59
CA PHE A 301 0.72 6.84 -2.49
C PHE A 301 0.27 8.17 -3.12
N PRO A 302 0.55 9.32 -2.49
CA PRO A 302 0.22 10.61 -3.07
C PRO A 302 1.12 10.90 -4.27
N THR A 303 0.53 11.46 -5.32
CA THR A 303 1.18 11.69 -6.61
C THR A 303 1.04 13.14 -7.03
N PHE A 304 2.09 13.64 -7.68
CA PHE A 304 2.20 15.05 -8.01
C PHE A 304 2.82 15.24 -9.38
N PHE A 305 2.59 16.44 -9.92
CA PHE A 305 3.27 16.95 -11.10
C PHE A 305 3.93 18.26 -10.70
N ASP A 306 5.23 18.39 -10.94
CA ASP A 306 5.92 19.65 -10.71
C ASP A 306 5.62 20.68 -11.80
N ARG A 307 6.17 21.90 -11.65
CA ARG A 307 5.91 23.02 -12.56
C ARG A 307 6.41 22.78 -13.99
N GLU A 308 7.33 21.84 -14.18
CA GLU A 308 7.85 21.45 -15.49
C GLU A 308 7.11 20.22 -16.05
N GLY A 309 6.10 19.71 -15.34
CA GLY A 309 5.33 18.55 -15.70
C GLY A 309 6.05 17.23 -15.44
N VAL A 310 7.02 17.18 -14.51
CA VAL A 310 7.60 15.91 -14.05
C VAL A 310 6.61 15.27 -13.08
N MET A 311 6.10 14.10 -13.45
CA MET A 311 5.30 13.25 -12.57
C MET A 311 6.21 12.60 -11.53
N TYR A 312 5.77 12.53 -10.27
CA TYR A 312 6.43 11.75 -9.23
C TYR A 312 5.42 11.18 -8.23
N VAL A 313 5.67 9.95 -7.78
CA VAL A 313 4.94 9.30 -6.70
C VAL A 313 5.77 9.39 -5.42
N TYR A 314 5.19 9.94 -4.36
CA TYR A 314 5.91 10.09 -3.10
C TYR A 314 5.77 8.84 -2.23
N THR A 315 6.83 8.03 -2.18
CA THR A 315 6.92 6.78 -1.42
C THR A 315 7.65 6.92 -0.08
N GLY A 316 8.17 8.11 0.25
CA GLY A 316 8.89 8.37 1.50
C GLY A 316 7.99 8.20 2.71
N PHE A 317 8.39 7.34 3.66
CA PHE A 317 7.54 6.93 4.78
C PHE A 317 6.18 6.37 4.31
N GLY A 318 6.13 5.76 3.12
CA GLY A 318 4.89 5.35 2.46
C GLY A 318 4.14 4.21 3.15
N ASP A 319 4.66 3.66 4.24
CA ASP A 319 4.01 2.70 5.13
C ASP A 319 3.89 3.25 6.57
N PHE A 320 4.01 4.57 6.75
CA PHE A 320 3.66 5.27 7.99
C PHE A 320 2.27 5.90 7.81
N PRO A 321 1.60 6.29 8.91
CA PRO A 321 0.34 6.99 8.83
C PRO A 321 0.41 8.30 8.03
N PHE A 322 -0.57 8.51 7.16
CA PHE A 322 -0.79 9.79 6.48
C PHE A 322 -2.27 10.17 6.54
N GLU A 323 -2.55 11.47 6.56
CA GLU A 323 -3.91 12.02 6.54
C GLU A 323 -4.55 11.84 5.16
N VAL A 324 -5.83 11.48 5.13
CA VAL A 324 -6.64 11.51 3.91
C VAL A 324 -7.21 12.91 3.76
N PRO A 325 -6.76 13.69 2.75
CA PRO A 325 -7.11 15.07 2.63
C PRO A 325 -8.58 15.24 2.25
N THR A 326 -9.21 16.29 2.80
CA THR A 326 -10.57 16.74 2.43
C THR A 326 -10.54 18.01 1.58
N LYS A 327 -9.38 18.30 1.00
CA LYS A 327 -9.06 19.49 0.21
C LYS A 327 -7.99 19.14 -0.83
N LYS A 328 -7.77 20.03 -1.79
CA LYS A 328 -6.62 19.96 -2.69
C LYS A 328 -5.32 20.15 -1.89
N ILE A 329 -4.33 19.29 -2.11
CA ILE A 329 -2.98 19.40 -1.55
C ILE A 329 -1.97 19.75 -2.66
N SER A 330 -0.83 20.28 -2.22
CA SER A 330 0.28 20.70 -3.07
C SER A 330 1.61 20.06 -2.72
N ASP A 331 1.75 19.52 -1.51
CA ASP A 331 2.98 18.91 -1.01
C ASP A 331 2.68 17.66 -0.15
N PRO A 332 3.48 16.59 -0.23
CA PRO A 332 3.30 15.41 0.62
C PRO A 332 3.41 15.70 2.13
N GLU A 333 4.12 16.74 2.56
CA GLU A 333 4.21 17.13 3.97
C GLU A 333 2.87 17.59 4.54
N GLU A 334 1.93 18.04 3.70
CA GLU A 334 0.55 18.35 4.14
C GLU A 334 -0.22 17.13 4.62
N LEU A 335 0.24 15.91 4.28
CA LEU A 335 -0.40 14.66 4.69
C LEU A 335 0.24 14.05 5.93
N PHE A 336 1.34 14.61 6.45
CA PHE A 336 2.10 13.97 7.51
C PHE A 336 1.55 14.34 8.90
N PRO A 337 0.94 13.39 9.65
CA PRO A 337 0.36 13.66 10.96
C PRO A 337 1.43 13.82 12.07
N LYS A 338 2.72 13.76 11.72
CA LYS A 338 3.87 13.81 12.64
C LYS A 338 3.93 12.62 13.62
N TRP A 339 3.39 11.48 13.22
CA TRP A 339 3.45 10.24 13.99
C TRP A 339 4.56 9.35 13.45
N MET A 340 5.53 9.05 14.29
CA MET A 340 6.66 8.18 13.99
C MET A 340 6.43 6.77 14.52
N LEU A 341 7.13 5.82 13.92
CA LEU A 341 7.14 4.44 14.40
C LEU A 341 7.84 4.33 15.76
N LEU A 342 7.16 3.72 16.72
CA LEU A 342 7.62 3.50 18.10
C LEU A 342 8.00 2.04 18.37
N SER A 343 7.63 1.12 17.48
CA SER A 343 7.68 -0.33 17.68
C SER A 343 8.91 -1.03 17.11
N TYR A 344 9.71 -0.35 16.29
CA TYR A 344 10.84 -1.00 15.63
C TYR A 344 11.85 -1.57 16.62
N ASN A 345 12.11 -2.87 16.48
CA ASN A 345 13.05 -3.66 17.27
C ASN A 345 12.83 -3.56 18.79
N LYS A 346 11.60 -3.29 19.22
CA LYS A 346 11.24 -3.22 20.65
C LYS A 346 11.14 -4.59 21.28
N SER A 347 11.41 -4.64 22.59
CA SER A 347 11.36 -5.88 23.35
C SER A 347 9.93 -6.44 23.40
N LEU A 348 9.83 -7.76 23.24
CA LEU A 348 8.56 -8.48 23.17
C LEU A 348 8.52 -9.63 24.19
N GLU A 349 7.33 -9.85 24.74
CA GLU A 349 6.94 -11.07 25.44
C GLU A 349 5.72 -11.67 24.75
N VAL A 350 5.62 -12.99 24.74
CA VAL A 350 4.56 -13.72 24.04
C VAL A 350 4.08 -14.88 24.90
N SER A 351 2.82 -15.28 24.71
CA SER A 351 2.25 -16.47 25.33
C SER A 351 2.97 -17.75 24.93
N SER A 352 3.32 -17.86 23.65
CA SER A 352 4.02 -18.97 23.06
C SER A 352 4.69 -18.55 21.74
N GLU A 353 5.61 -19.38 21.24
CA GLU A 353 6.24 -19.16 19.94
C GLU A 353 6.53 -20.49 19.22
N GLN A 354 6.46 -20.45 17.89
CA GLN A 354 6.95 -21.51 17.02
C GLN A 354 8.44 -21.30 16.67
N PRO A 355 9.26 -22.36 16.52
CA PRO A 355 10.71 -22.24 16.36
C PRO A 355 11.20 -21.34 15.22
N ASN A 356 10.51 -21.34 14.07
CA ASN A 356 10.91 -20.58 12.87
C ASN A 356 10.20 -19.22 12.75
N HIS A 357 9.37 -18.87 13.73
CA HIS A 357 8.57 -17.65 13.75
C HIS A 357 8.74 -16.92 15.10
N PRO A 358 9.98 -16.52 15.45
CA PRO A 358 10.29 -15.90 16.73
C PRO A 358 9.57 -14.57 16.90
N LYS A 359 9.31 -14.20 18.16
CA LYS A 359 8.62 -12.95 18.51
C LYS A 359 9.21 -11.69 17.87
N SER A 360 10.53 -11.64 17.67
CA SER A 360 11.22 -10.49 17.06
C SER A 360 10.69 -10.12 15.68
N TYR A 361 10.13 -11.07 14.92
CA TYR A 361 9.54 -10.79 13.60
C TYR A 361 8.27 -9.95 13.65
N ALA A 362 7.59 -9.82 14.81
CA ALA A 362 6.44 -8.92 14.92
C ALA A 362 6.82 -7.43 15.02
N ALA A 363 8.11 -7.11 15.12
CA ALA A 363 8.63 -5.76 15.37
C ALA A 363 9.87 -5.40 14.51
N ASN A 364 10.20 -6.21 13.50
CA ASN A 364 11.38 -5.98 12.66
C ASN A 364 11.10 -5.10 11.42
N GLU A 365 9.86 -4.63 11.24
CA GLU A 365 9.40 -3.87 10.07
C GLU A 365 9.66 -4.60 8.74
N ASP A 366 9.37 -5.89 8.67
CA ASP A 366 9.37 -6.66 7.41
C ASP A 366 8.12 -7.56 7.32
N ILE A 367 7.17 -7.18 6.47
CA ILE A 367 5.92 -7.92 6.24
C ILE A 367 6.15 -9.35 5.72
N ARG A 368 7.33 -9.64 5.17
CA ARG A 368 7.71 -10.96 4.64
C ARG A 368 8.15 -11.92 5.74
N THR A 369 8.19 -11.47 6.99
CA THR A 369 8.44 -12.31 8.16
C THR A 369 7.29 -12.16 9.16
N PHE A 370 7.11 -13.13 10.05
CA PHE A 370 6.08 -13.05 11.08
C PHE A 370 6.43 -13.86 12.32
N TRP A 371 5.97 -13.36 13.47
CA TRP A 371 5.86 -14.17 14.69
C TRP A 371 4.61 -15.04 14.61
N SER A 372 4.67 -16.24 15.19
CA SER A 372 3.51 -17.11 15.38
C SER A 372 3.49 -17.70 16.77
N ALA A 373 2.35 -17.60 17.45
CA ALA A 373 2.02 -18.44 18.59
C ALA A 373 1.93 -19.92 18.16
N ARG A 374 1.93 -20.84 19.13
CA ARG A 374 1.77 -22.28 18.88
C ARG A 374 0.35 -22.64 18.44
N THR A 375 -0.65 -21.87 18.83
CA THR A 375 -2.05 -22.11 18.49
C THR A 375 -2.72 -20.83 17.98
N GLY A 376 -3.95 -20.97 17.47
CA GLY A 376 -4.86 -19.85 17.20
C GLY A 376 -5.91 -19.66 18.30
N ASP A 377 -5.71 -20.30 19.46
CA ASP A 377 -6.71 -20.38 20.51
C ASP A 377 -6.85 -19.04 21.25
N LYS A 378 -8.05 -18.82 21.77
CA LYS A 378 -8.35 -17.67 22.63
C LYS A 378 -7.38 -17.64 23.81
N GLY A 379 -6.74 -16.50 24.02
CA GLY A 379 -5.81 -16.27 25.13
C GLY A 379 -4.33 -16.27 24.73
N GLU A 380 -3.97 -16.65 23.50
CA GLU A 380 -2.63 -16.33 22.97
C GLU A 380 -2.45 -14.81 22.95
N TRP A 381 -1.25 -14.30 23.26
CA TRP A 381 -1.00 -12.86 23.38
C TRP A 381 0.44 -12.49 23.03
N ILE A 382 0.60 -11.24 22.62
CA ILE A 382 1.90 -10.57 22.43
C ILE A 382 1.89 -9.25 23.18
N ARG A 383 2.98 -8.95 23.89
CA ARG A 383 3.18 -7.72 24.66
C ARG A 383 4.48 -7.06 24.24
N MET A 384 4.41 -5.79 23.90
CA MET A 384 5.55 -4.94 23.57
C MET A 384 5.88 -3.98 24.71
N ASP A 385 7.17 -3.85 25.02
CA ASP A 385 7.73 -2.78 25.87
C ASP A 385 8.37 -1.73 24.94
N LEU A 386 7.79 -0.53 24.89
CA LEU A 386 8.32 0.65 24.18
C LEU A 386 9.57 1.24 24.87
N GLU A 387 10.01 0.64 25.98
CA GLU A 387 11.19 0.93 26.80
C GLU A 387 11.08 2.21 27.65
N LYS A 388 10.18 3.10 27.28
CA LYS A 388 9.81 4.34 27.97
C LYS A 388 8.33 4.65 27.73
N GLU A 389 7.81 5.61 28.46
CA GLU A 389 6.49 6.17 28.17
C GLU A 389 6.54 6.98 26.85
N CYS A 390 5.65 6.63 25.92
CA CYS A 390 5.48 7.30 24.64
C CYS A 390 4.04 7.80 24.51
N THR A 391 3.86 8.85 23.72
CA THR A 391 2.52 9.24 23.24
C THR A 391 2.17 8.33 22.07
N VAL A 392 1.09 7.56 22.18
CA VAL A 392 0.59 6.66 21.13
C VAL A 392 -0.63 7.30 20.49
N ASN A 393 -0.64 7.37 19.16
CA ASN A 393 -1.68 7.98 18.35
C ASN A 393 -2.41 6.97 17.47
N ALA A 394 -1.73 5.93 16.99
CA ALA A 394 -2.33 4.91 16.16
C ALA A 394 -1.60 3.58 16.28
N ILE A 395 -2.30 2.49 15.98
CA ILE A 395 -1.75 1.13 15.97
C ILE A 395 -2.21 0.42 14.70
N GLN A 396 -1.29 -0.26 14.01
CA GLN A 396 -1.61 -1.17 12.92
C GLN A 396 -1.27 -2.60 13.33
N ILE A 397 -2.23 -3.51 13.18
CA ILE A 397 -2.06 -4.94 13.40
C ILE A 397 -2.08 -5.62 12.04
N ASN A 398 -0.94 -6.19 11.66
CA ASN A 398 -0.79 -6.94 10.42
C ASN A 398 -0.73 -8.42 10.76
N PHE A 399 -1.76 -9.16 10.41
CA PHE A 399 -1.83 -10.61 10.65
C PHE A 399 -1.11 -11.37 9.54
N ALA A 400 -0.55 -12.53 9.88
CA ALA A 400 -0.03 -13.48 8.91
C ALA A 400 -1.02 -14.63 8.73
N GLU A 401 -1.19 -15.10 7.50
CA GLU A 401 -1.78 -16.41 7.28
C GLU A 401 -0.74 -17.47 7.71
N ASN A 402 -0.92 -18.17 8.83
CA ASN A 402 -0.05 -19.30 9.20
C ASN A 402 -0.87 -20.55 9.54
N GLU A 403 -0.46 -21.71 9.02
CA GLU A 403 -1.13 -23.02 9.22
C GLU A 403 -2.66 -23.04 8.94
N THR A 404 -3.15 -22.06 8.18
CA THR A 404 -4.54 -22.00 7.71
C THR A 404 -4.77 -22.93 6.52
N LYS A 405 -6.01 -23.36 6.35
CA LYS A 405 -6.49 -24.18 5.22
C LYS A 405 -7.67 -23.51 4.50
N ILE A 406 -7.86 -22.22 4.72
CA ILE A 406 -8.99 -21.48 4.15
C ILE A 406 -8.70 -21.21 2.67
N VAL A 407 -9.71 -21.43 1.84
CA VAL A 407 -9.69 -21.06 0.42
C VAL A 407 -10.91 -20.20 0.11
N GLY A 408 -10.73 -19.22 -0.78
CA GLY A 408 -11.80 -18.34 -1.23
C GLY A 408 -12.39 -17.42 -0.16
N ARG A 409 -13.64 -16.99 -0.39
CA ARG A 409 -14.44 -16.24 0.60
C ARG A 409 -15.37 -17.18 1.34
N GLN A 410 -15.48 -17.01 2.65
CA GLN A 410 -16.35 -17.80 3.53
C GLN A 410 -17.00 -16.87 4.58
N PRO A 411 -18.22 -17.15 5.07
CA PRO A 411 -18.92 -16.27 6.02
C PRO A 411 -18.20 -16.03 7.35
N ASP A 412 -17.30 -16.93 7.75
CA ASP A 412 -16.67 -16.95 9.07
C ASP A 412 -15.24 -16.39 9.12
N ILE A 413 -14.84 -15.61 8.13
CA ILE A 413 -13.53 -14.96 8.08
C ILE A 413 -13.59 -13.63 8.82
N TYR A 414 -13.10 -13.60 10.07
CA TYR A 414 -12.98 -12.39 10.88
C TYR A 414 -12.00 -12.60 12.05
N TYR A 415 -11.43 -11.50 12.52
CA TYR A 415 -10.47 -11.46 13.62
C TYR A 415 -11.15 -10.89 14.87
N GLN A 416 -10.92 -11.51 16.03
CA GLN A 416 -11.34 -10.96 17.32
C GLN A 416 -10.14 -10.87 18.25
N TYR A 417 -9.99 -9.72 18.89
CA TYR A 417 -8.87 -9.47 19.79
C TYR A 417 -9.22 -8.37 20.80
N LEU A 418 -8.41 -8.29 21.86
CA LEU A 418 -8.40 -7.19 22.80
C LEU A 418 -7.02 -6.52 22.76
N LEU A 419 -7.01 -5.20 22.57
CA LEU A 419 -5.81 -4.39 22.57
C LEU A 419 -5.81 -3.50 23.81
N GLU A 420 -4.73 -3.59 24.58
CA GLU A 420 -4.59 -2.93 25.88
C GLU A 420 -3.27 -2.17 25.95
N TYR A 421 -3.22 -1.16 26.82
CA TYR A 421 -2.01 -0.41 27.10
C TYR A 421 -1.78 -0.26 28.61
N SER A 422 -0.52 -0.04 28.98
CA SER A 422 -0.11 0.16 30.36
C SER A 422 1.13 1.06 30.46
N ALA A 423 1.24 1.81 31.56
CA ALA A 423 2.46 2.54 31.92
C ALA A 423 3.43 1.68 32.75
N ASP A 424 2.91 0.75 33.56
CA ASP A 424 3.64 0.00 34.57
C ASP A 424 3.73 -1.51 34.29
N GLY A 425 3.04 -1.99 33.25
CA GLY A 425 2.95 -3.41 32.88
C GLY A 425 2.03 -4.23 33.80
N LYS A 426 1.36 -3.59 34.77
CA LYS A 426 0.53 -4.23 35.79
C LYS A 426 -0.94 -3.80 35.67
N THR A 427 -1.16 -2.50 35.51
CA THR A 427 -2.49 -1.89 35.36
C THR A 427 -2.77 -1.69 33.89
N TRP A 428 -3.74 -2.42 33.36
CA TRP A 428 -4.09 -2.41 31.94
C TRP A 428 -5.36 -1.61 31.69
N LYS A 429 -5.33 -0.81 30.63
CA LYS A 429 -6.50 -0.08 30.12
C LYS A 429 -6.76 -0.52 28.70
N THR A 430 -8.04 -0.67 28.35
CA THR A 430 -8.45 -0.98 26.98
C THR A 430 -8.09 0.16 26.04
N LEU A 431 -7.42 -0.19 24.95
CA LEU A 431 -7.15 0.71 23.82
C LEU A 431 -8.17 0.50 22.71
N ALA A 432 -8.42 -0.77 22.35
CA ALA A 432 -9.47 -1.17 21.41
C ALA A 432 -10.01 -2.56 21.79
N ASP A 433 -11.33 -2.70 21.87
CA ASP A 433 -12.01 -3.97 22.09
C ASP A 433 -12.67 -4.42 20.78
N LYS A 434 -12.07 -5.43 20.14
CA LYS A 434 -12.62 -6.12 18.96
C LYS A 434 -13.00 -7.56 19.30
N THR A 435 -13.31 -7.86 20.56
CA THR A 435 -13.67 -9.22 21.00
C THR A 435 -14.99 -9.72 20.42
N GLN A 436 -15.84 -8.80 19.92
CA GLN A 436 -17.09 -9.10 19.23
C GLN A 436 -17.05 -8.77 17.74
N ASN A 437 -15.87 -8.44 17.19
CA ASN A 437 -15.73 -8.09 15.78
C ASN A 437 -16.16 -9.25 14.87
N LYS A 438 -16.78 -8.91 13.74
CA LYS A 438 -17.20 -9.86 12.70
C LYS A 438 -16.74 -9.44 11.29
N THR A 439 -15.82 -8.47 11.21
CA THR A 439 -15.25 -8.02 9.94
C THR A 439 -13.88 -8.65 9.69
N ASP A 440 -13.58 -8.83 8.41
CA ASP A 440 -12.28 -9.31 7.94
C ASP A 440 -11.31 -8.13 7.82
N VAL A 441 -10.32 -8.07 8.73
CA VAL A 441 -9.38 -6.95 8.89
C VAL A 441 -7.94 -7.44 9.01
N PRO A 442 -7.36 -8.04 7.95
CA PRO A 442 -6.01 -8.62 8.01
C PRO A 442 -4.89 -7.58 8.24
N HIS A 443 -5.15 -6.29 7.98
CA HIS A 443 -4.21 -5.17 8.18
C HIS A 443 -4.87 -4.04 8.99
N ASP A 444 -5.43 -4.38 10.14
CA ASP A 444 -6.29 -3.50 10.94
C ASP A 444 -5.52 -2.27 11.45
N TYR A 445 -5.80 -1.11 10.86
CA TYR A 445 -5.27 0.19 11.29
C TYR A 445 -6.29 0.91 12.16
N ILE A 446 -5.84 1.36 13.34
CA ILE A 446 -6.67 1.99 14.36
C ILE A 446 -6.06 3.34 14.69
N GLU A 447 -6.69 4.41 14.22
CA GLU A 447 -6.44 5.77 14.71
C GLU A 447 -7.14 5.98 16.06
N LEU A 448 -6.41 6.46 17.07
CA LEU A 448 -6.99 6.70 18.38
C LEU A 448 -7.71 8.04 18.40
N THR A 449 -8.97 8.01 18.85
CA THR A 449 -9.78 9.23 19.06
C THR A 449 -9.10 10.25 19.98
N LYS A 450 -8.26 9.77 20.91
CA LYS A 450 -7.36 10.56 21.74
C LYS A 450 -6.06 9.78 21.91
N SER A 451 -4.94 10.49 21.80
CA SER A 451 -3.64 9.90 22.11
C SER A 451 -3.59 9.44 23.57
N VAL A 452 -2.86 8.35 23.82
CA VAL A 452 -2.62 7.83 25.18
C VAL A 452 -1.14 7.85 25.51
N ILE A 453 -0.79 7.93 26.79
CA ILE A 453 0.57 7.68 27.25
C ILE A 453 0.67 6.20 27.61
N ALA A 454 1.61 5.50 26.98
CA ALA A 454 1.83 4.07 27.18
C ALA A 454 3.31 3.73 27.12
N ARG A 455 3.74 2.77 27.94
CA ARG A 455 5.01 2.07 27.78
C ARG A 455 4.80 0.67 27.23
N TYR A 456 3.74 0.00 27.64
CA TYR A 456 3.42 -1.35 27.22
C TYR A 456 2.16 -1.38 26.36
N ILE A 457 2.20 -2.16 25.29
CA ILE A 457 1.03 -2.49 24.45
C ILE A 457 0.87 -4.00 24.48
N LYS A 458 -0.35 -4.50 24.70
CA LYS A 458 -0.66 -5.93 24.69
C LYS A 458 -1.82 -6.22 23.74
N LEU A 459 -1.61 -7.16 22.84
CA LEU A 459 -2.64 -7.71 21.95
C LEU A 459 -2.95 -9.14 22.41
N THR A 460 -4.20 -9.40 22.74
CA THR A 460 -4.70 -10.73 23.14
C THR A 460 -5.65 -11.27 22.09
N ASN A 461 -5.36 -12.45 21.55
CA ASN A 461 -6.19 -13.16 20.60
C ASN A 461 -7.48 -13.67 21.27
N TYR A 462 -8.61 -13.46 20.59
CA TYR A 462 -9.89 -14.07 20.94
C TYR A 462 -10.34 -15.07 19.86
N ARG A 463 -10.04 -14.79 18.59
CA ARG A 463 -10.36 -15.65 17.47
C ARG A 463 -9.54 -15.27 16.24
N MET A 464 -8.94 -16.28 15.61
CA MET A 464 -8.42 -16.21 14.24
C MET A 464 -9.44 -16.78 13.25
N PRO A 465 -9.46 -16.29 11.99
CA PRO A 465 -10.31 -16.89 10.94
C PRO A 465 -9.95 -18.36 10.71
N GLY A 466 -8.68 -18.71 10.87
CA GLY A 466 -8.14 -20.07 10.85
C GLY A 466 -6.63 -20.05 11.06
N GLY A 467 -6.04 -21.21 11.34
CA GLY A 467 -4.61 -21.32 11.60
C GLY A 467 -4.19 -20.80 12.98
N THR A 468 -2.93 -20.39 13.11
CA THR A 468 -2.36 -19.89 14.37
C THR A 468 -2.49 -18.38 14.51
N PHE A 469 -2.34 -17.86 15.74
CA PHE A 469 -2.24 -16.42 15.98
C PHE A 469 -0.85 -15.93 15.57
N ALA A 470 -0.78 -15.33 14.37
CA ALA A 470 0.46 -14.89 13.75
C ALA A 470 0.39 -13.44 13.30
N ILE A 471 1.48 -12.70 13.51
CA ILE A 471 1.58 -11.25 13.30
C ILE A 471 2.86 -10.95 12.51
N THR A 472 2.70 -10.35 11.33
CA THR A 472 3.82 -9.80 10.53
C THR A 472 4.28 -8.45 11.08
N GLY A 473 3.40 -7.70 11.75
CA GLY A 473 3.78 -6.43 12.38
C GLY A 473 2.75 -5.93 13.39
N LEU A 474 3.19 -5.73 14.64
CA LEU A 474 2.47 -4.96 15.65
C LEU A 474 3.06 -3.54 15.67
N ARG A 475 2.53 -2.66 14.82
CA ARG A 475 3.15 -1.37 14.50
C ARG A 475 2.50 -0.26 15.31
N ILE A 476 3.30 0.42 16.14
CA ILE A 476 2.81 1.45 17.06
C ILE A 476 3.32 2.80 16.58
N PHE A 477 2.41 3.78 16.42
CA PHE A 477 2.74 5.10 15.90
C PHE A 477 2.41 6.20 16.89
N GLY A 478 3.27 7.22 16.97
CA GLY A 478 3.06 8.41 17.79
C GLY A 478 4.35 9.20 17.99
N ASN A 479 4.66 9.56 19.23
CA ASN A 479 5.84 10.35 19.57
C ASN A 479 6.54 9.81 20.84
N GLY A 480 7.86 9.61 20.75
CA GLY A 480 8.67 9.07 21.85
C GLY A 480 9.09 10.05 22.95
N GLY A 481 8.59 11.30 22.94
CA GLY A 481 8.83 12.32 23.98
C GLY A 481 10.21 12.97 23.97
N GLY A 482 11.05 12.69 22.97
CA GLY A 482 12.43 13.15 22.85
C GLY A 482 12.65 14.16 21.72
N LYS A 483 13.90 14.22 21.23
CA LYS A 483 14.30 15.05 20.08
C LYS A 483 14.52 14.19 18.84
N ALA A 484 14.25 14.76 17.67
CA ALA A 484 14.70 14.21 16.39
C ALA A 484 16.23 14.05 16.39
N PRO A 485 16.80 13.11 15.62
CA PRO A 485 18.24 12.90 15.57
C PRO A 485 18.96 14.12 14.95
N SER A 486 20.28 14.21 15.06
CA SER A 486 21.03 15.24 14.32
C SER A 486 21.01 14.97 12.81
N ALA A 487 21.43 15.95 12.01
CA ALA A 487 21.57 15.75 10.57
C ALA A 487 22.70 14.75 10.28
N VAL A 488 22.58 14.01 9.18
CA VAL A 488 23.62 13.08 8.71
C VAL A 488 24.89 13.84 8.32
N GLU A 489 26.04 13.28 8.68
CA GLU A 489 27.36 13.79 8.35
C GLU A 489 28.15 12.79 7.50
N ASN A 490 29.12 13.32 6.73
CA ASN A 490 30.07 12.53 5.95
C ASN A 490 29.44 11.53 4.97
N LEU A 491 28.42 11.97 4.21
CA LEU A 491 27.91 11.20 3.08
C LEU A 491 29.00 11.07 2.01
N ASN A 492 29.49 9.85 1.81
CA ASN A 492 30.38 9.48 0.71
C ASN A 492 29.61 8.68 -0.33
N MET A 493 29.91 8.93 -1.60
CA MET A 493 29.23 8.33 -2.73
C MET A 493 30.24 7.85 -3.77
N MET A 494 30.04 6.63 -4.26
CA MET A 494 30.86 6.03 -5.31
C MET A 494 29.96 5.38 -6.36
N ARG A 495 29.83 6.05 -7.50
CA ARG A 495 29.15 5.48 -8.66
C ARG A 495 30.09 4.53 -9.38
N ASN A 496 29.57 3.36 -9.75
CA ASN A 496 30.34 2.36 -10.45
C ASN A 496 30.64 2.84 -11.89
N THR A 497 31.91 2.73 -12.31
CA THR A 497 32.39 3.19 -13.62
C THR A 497 32.01 2.26 -14.76
N ASP A 498 31.91 0.96 -14.49
CA ASP A 498 31.56 -0.06 -15.48
C ASP A 498 30.04 -0.17 -15.67
N ASP A 499 29.29 0.12 -14.61
CA ASP A 499 27.83 0.12 -14.62
C ASP A 499 27.26 1.31 -13.83
N ARG A 500 26.99 2.38 -14.56
CA ARG A 500 26.46 3.63 -13.99
C ARG A 500 25.04 3.52 -13.43
N CYS A 501 24.37 2.37 -13.54
CA CYS A 501 23.12 2.15 -12.79
C CYS A 501 23.38 1.92 -11.29
N ILE A 502 24.63 1.63 -10.91
CA ILE A 502 25.02 1.25 -9.55
C ILE A 502 25.74 2.40 -8.85
N ILE A 503 25.31 2.70 -7.63
CA ILE A 503 25.99 3.60 -6.70
C ILE A 503 26.09 2.97 -5.32
N LYS A 504 27.23 3.15 -4.65
CA LYS A 504 27.42 2.84 -3.24
C LYS A 504 27.44 4.13 -2.44
N LEU A 505 26.68 4.15 -1.35
CA LEU A 505 26.58 5.23 -0.39
C LEU A 505 27.08 4.72 0.96
N ASN A 506 27.78 5.57 1.71
CA ASN A 506 28.04 5.36 3.13
C ASN A 506 28.02 6.70 3.86
N TRP A 507 27.67 6.69 5.14
CA TRP A 507 27.61 7.86 5.99
C TRP A 507 27.92 7.51 7.44
N ASN A 508 28.18 8.51 8.27
CA ASN A 508 28.37 8.28 9.70
C ASN A 508 27.04 7.92 10.35
N LYS A 509 27.02 6.83 11.14
CA LYS A 509 25.89 6.50 12.00
C LYS A 509 25.58 7.67 12.93
N THR A 510 24.37 8.19 12.81
CA THR A 510 23.87 9.33 13.58
C THR A 510 23.36 8.84 14.93
N PRO A 511 23.92 9.31 16.07
CA PRO A 511 23.46 8.91 17.39
C PRO A 511 21.97 9.18 17.59
N GLY A 512 21.23 8.16 18.05
CA GLY A 512 19.79 8.26 18.30
C GLY A 512 18.91 8.24 17.05
N ALA A 513 19.47 8.02 15.85
CA ALA A 513 18.69 7.70 14.66
C ALA A 513 18.27 6.23 14.67
N VAL A 514 17.01 5.97 14.31
CA VAL A 514 16.46 4.62 14.08
C VAL A 514 16.67 4.22 12.62
N GLY A 515 16.57 5.18 11.71
CA GLY A 515 16.76 4.94 10.29
C GLY A 515 17.02 6.21 9.51
N TYR A 516 17.11 6.04 8.20
CA TYR A 516 17.43 7.09 7.24
C TYR A 516 16.51 7.00 6.05
N ASN A 517 16.15 8.16 5.49
CA ASN A 517 15.48 8.25 4.20
C ASN A 517 16.44 8.92 3.21
N ILE A 518 16.96 8.13 2.27
CA ILE A 518 17.84 8.63 1.21
C ILE A 518 16.95 9.25 0.15
N ARG A 519 17.04 10.57 -0.01
CA ARG A 519 16.32 11.33 -1.04
C ARG A 519 17.23 11.60 -2.22
N PHE A 520 16.78 11.28 -3.42
CA PHE A 520 17.59 11.47 -4.63
C PHE A 520 16.77 11.80 -5.87
N GLY A 521 17.46 12.34 -6.88
CA GLY A 521 16.82 12.70 -8.14
C GLY A 521 17.78 13.34 -9.14
N THR A 522 17.25 13.86 -10.23
CA THR A 522 18.04 14.32 -11.39
C THR A 522 18.44 15.79 -11.33
N SER A 523 18.00 16.53 -10.31
CA SER A 523 18.45 17.90 -9.99
C SER A 523 18.36 18.16 -8.48
N LYS A 524 18.98 19.24 -7.98
CA LYS A 524 19.00 19.57 -6.55
C LYS A 524 17.61 19.83 -5.98
N GLU A 525 16.71 20.33 -6.81
CA GLU A 525 15.34 20.73 -6.45
C GLU A 525 14.33 19.59 -6.63
N LYS A 526 14.72 18.48 -7.29
CA LYS A 526 13.82 17.37 -7.68
C LYS A 526 14.23 16.04 -7.04
N LEU A 527 14.45 16.06 -5.73
CA LEU A 527 14.81 14.86 -4.95
C LEU A 527 13.57 14.02 -4.60
N TYR A 528 12.88 13.55 -5.64
CA TYR A 528 11.58 12.90 -5.50
C TYR A 528 11.67 11.40 -5.15
N HIS A 529 12.78 10.73 -5.45
CA HIS A 529 12.95 9.33 -5.03
C HIS A 529 13.24 9.24 -3.54
N ASN A 530 12.72 8.19 -2.91
CA ASN A 530 12.95 7.87 -1.50
C ASN A 530 13.42 6.42 -1.38
N TYR A 531 14.46 6.20 -0.58
CA TYR A 531 14.93 4.87 -0.19
C TYR A 531 15.08 4.86 1.32
N GLN A 532 14.11 4.28 2.02
CA GLN A 532 14.12 4.19 3.48
C GLN A 532 14.92 2.98 3.92
N VAL A 533 15.82 3.15 4.90
CA VAL A 533 16.58 2.07 5.52
C VAL A 533 16.55 2.21 7.04
N LEU A 534 16.54 1.07 7.74
CA LEU A 534 16.57 0.99 9.20
C LEU A 534 17.91 0.41 9.64
N ASP A 535 18.48 0.94 10.72
CA ASP A 535 19.78 0.53 11.28
C ASP A 535 20.91 0.31 10.25
N ALA A 536 21.05 1.23 9.29
CA ALA A 536 22.03 1.14 8.21
C ALA A 536 22.94 2.36 8.15
N GLU A 537 24.18 2.15 7.72
CA GLU A 537 25.18 3.20 7.47
C GLU A 537 25.82 3.08 6.07
N LEU A 538 25.34 2.12 5.28
CA LEU A 538 25.73 1.85 3.91
C LEU A 538 24.51 1.46 3.09
N LEU A 539 24.51 1.80 1.81
CA LEU A 539 23.47 1.41 0.87
C LEU A 539 24.05 1.25 -0.54
N THR A 540 23.64 0.22 -1.27
CA THR A 540 23.89 0.11 -2.71
C THR A 540 22.57 0.27 -3.46
N ILE A 541 22.48 1.28 -4.32
CA ILE A 541 21.33 1.49 -5.20
C ILE A 541 21.74 1.02 -6.60
N ARG A 542 20.93 0.14 -7.21
CA ARG A 542 21.16 -0.40 -8.56
C ARG A 542 20.11 0.03 -9.58
N SER A 543 19.16 0.84 -9.16
CA SER A 543 18.00 1.27 -9.92
C SER A 543 18.19 2.61 -10.64
N LEU A 544 19.42 3.13 -10.73
CA LEU A 544 19.66 4.42 -11.39
C LEU A 544 19.57 4.30 -12.91
N ASN A 545 19.33 5.43 -13.56
CA ASN A 545 19.53 5.59 -15.00
C ASN A 545 21.01 5.87 -15.29
N ALA A 546 21.66 5.02 -16.10
CA ALA A 546 23.07 5.16 -16.48
C ALA A 546 23.38 6.48 -17.22
N LEU A 547 22.38 7.10 -17.85
CA LEU A 547 22.54 8.28 -18.70
C LEU A 547 22.36 9.61 -17.95
N HIS A 548 21.87 9.58 -16.71
CA HIS A 548 21.62 10.77 -15.91
C HIS A 548 22.66 10.92 -14.81
N LYS A 549 23.00 12.16 -14.48
CA LYS A 549 23.61 12.51 -13.19
C LYS A 549 22.53 12.53 -12.10
N TYR A 550 22.95 12.35 -10.86
CA TYR A 550 22.05 12.30 -9.71
C TYR A 550 22.53 13.21 -8.58
N TYR A 551 21.57 13.59 -7.76
CA TYR A 551 21.76 14.37 -6.54
C TYR A 551 21.20 13.58 -5.38
N PHE A 552 21.92 13.57 -4.25
CA PHE A 552 21.54 12.81 -3.06
C PHE A 552 21.58 13.69 -1.81
N THR A 553 20.65 13.44 -0.90
CA THR A 553 20.71 13.88 0.49
C THR A 553 20.11 12.79 1.38
N ILE A 554 20.39 12.83 2.69
CA ILE A 554 19.90 11.83 3.63
C ILE A 554 19.21 12.54 4.80
N ASP A 555 17.95 12.21 5.00
CA ASP A 555 17.22 12.58 6.20
C ASP A 555 17.43 11.49 7.27
N ALA A 556 17.72 11.88 8.50
CA ALA A 556 17.76 10.96 9.64
C ALA A 556 16.44 11.03 10.39
N PHE A 557 15.94 9.90 10.90
CA PHE A 557 14.71 9.89 11.69
C PHE A 557 14.78 8.96 12.90
N ASN A 558 13.94 9.25 13.89
CA ASN A 558 13.68 8.39 15.04
C ASN A 558 12.22 8.52 15.49
N GLU A 559 11.90 7.95 16.65
CA GLU A 559 10.58 7.98 17.31
C GLU A 559 10.02 9.39 17.59
N ASN A 560 10.83 10.44 17.42
CA ASN A 560 10.51 11.81 17.80
C ASN A 560 10.46 12.78 16.62
N GLY A 561 10.86 12.34 15.42
CA GLY A 561 10.75 13.13 14.20
C GLY A 561 11.85 12.86 13.18
N ILE A 562 11.87 13.74 12.19
CA ILE A 562 12.75 13.68 11.02
C ILE A 562 13.62 14.93 11.00
N THR A 563 14.92 14.74 10.82
CA THR A 563 15.88 15.83 10.56
C THR A 563 16.33 15.74 9.11
N LYS A 564 15.94 16.74 8.32
CA LYS A 564 16.27 16.81 6.90
C LYS A 564 17.78 16.96 6.69
N GLY A 565 18.29 16.33 5.65
CA GLY A 565 19.68 16.50 5.21
C GLY A 565 19.98 17.95 4.84
N LYS A 566 21.16 18.45 5.23
CA LYS A 566 21.59 19.84 4.97
C LYS A 566 22.29 20.03 3.62
N ASN A 567 22.96 18.99 3.15
CA ASN A 567 23.79 19.05 1.96
C ASN A 567 23.21 18.13 0.88
N THR A 568 23.18 18.63 -0.35
CA THR A 568 22.83 17.86 -1.54
C THR A 568 24.09 17.69 -2.38
N LEU A 569 24.54 16.44 -2.52
CA LEU A 569 25.75 16.10 -3.23
C LEU A 569 25.43 15.62 -4.65
N GLU A 570 26.19 16.09 -5.63
CA GLU A 570 26.08 15.67 -7.04
C GLU A 570 27.00 14.49 -7.33
N ILE A 571 26.56 13.59 -8.18
CA ILE A 571 27.40 12.54 -8.75
C ILE A 571 27.05 12.29 -10.22
N ASN A 572 28.10 12.23 -11.04
CA ASN A 572 28.01 11.96 -12.47
C ASN A 572 27.99 10.48 -12.77
#